data_AF-A0A845A1E8-F1
#
_entry.id   AF-A0A845A1E8-F1
#
_cell.length_a   1.000
_cell.length_b   1.000
_cell.length_c   1.000
_cell.angle_alpha   90.00
_cell.angle_beta   90.00
_cell.angle_gamma   90.00
#
_symmetry.space_group_name_H-M   'P 1'
#
loop_
_entity.id
_entity.type
_entity.pdbx_description
1 polymer ?
#
loop_
_entity_poly.entity_id
_entity_poly.type
_entity_poly.pdbx_seq_one_letter_code
_entity_poly.pdbx_strand_id
1 'polypeptide(L)'
;MFVPSPDLQRLADALRPALDLPGAGEVSVQTAEFAEKRHRVAPLLHHAVAGGASVAGAEARDLLDTYARDNALRVLRQQASARRIAALLRDRDVPHAFVKGYDLGPELYGSTALRHSKDVDLLIDPARIDEVIAMLAGEGYTMGGGVPLDPRWAKKKLRFHWEVAIIDPRLGVQIELHTRLLDMPPPGWDDRLFLEGPLDLSNPAYVLYLIVHGAGSRWHRLKWLADLAMIARLTAADVRDQAIELADRYECLPALSASFRACEIVWGQPLAADWHDAIGSRADATHVHAHLDAFNKAIHNEDSNPQRESFARRFEIVKAVPVFGTRGPSRLAALTRRAGFWYTHRF
;
A
#
# COMPACT_ATOMS: atom_id res chain seq x y z
N MET A 1 -22.28 1.37 5.93
CA MET A 1 -21.78 2.72 6.30
C MET A 1 -20.43 2.56 7.00
N PHE A 2 -19.44 3.38 6.64
CA PHE A 2 -18.11 3.38 7.27
C PHE A 2 -18.13 4.19 8.56
N VAL A 3 -17.72 3.60 9.68
CA VAL A 3 -17.72 4.24 11.01
C VAL A 3 -16.45 3.78 11.77
N PRO A 4 -15.51 4.69 12.10
CA PRO A 4 -14.33 4.34 12.87
C PRO A 4 -14.68 3.82 14.27
N SER A 5 -13.98 2.79 14.75
CA SER A 5 -14.05 2.39 16.15
C SER A 5 -13.48 3.49 17.07
N PRO A 6 -13.84 3.50 18.37
CA PRO A 6 -13.27 4.48 19.31
C PRO A 6 -11.74 4.46 19.37
N ASP A 7 -11.11 3.28 19.31
CA ASP A 7 -9.64 3.16 19.27
C ASP A 7 -9.04 3.72 17.99
N LEU A 8 -9.68 3.44 16.85
CA LEU A 8 -9.24 3.98 15.56
C LEU A 8 -9.38 5.50 15.52
N GLN A 9 -10.49 6.04 16.06
CA GLN A 9 -10.71 7.49 16.12
C GLN A 9 -9.70 8.17 17.04
N ARG A 10 -9.43 7.61 18.24
CA ARG A 10 -8.38 8.13 19.13
C ARG A 10 -7.01 8.17 18.46
N LEU A 11 -6.66 7.11 17.73
CA LEU A 11 -5.41 7.06 16.97
C LEU A 11 -5.37 8.10 15.84
N ALA A 12 -6.47 8.27 15.09
CA ALA A 12 -6.58 9.30 14.07
C ALA A 12 -6.46 10.71 14.67
N ASP A 13 -7.13 10.99 15.79
CA ASP A 13 -7.05 12.31 16.44
C ASP A 13 -5.65 12.62 16.94
N ALA A 14 -4.92 11.63 17.44
CA ALA A 14 -3.53 11.79 17.84
C ALA A 14 -2.56 12.00 16.65
N LEU A 15 -2.92 11.56 15.44
CA LEU A 15 -2.11 11.73 14.22
C LEU A 15 -2.33 13.07 13.52
N ARG A 16 -3.41 13.79 13.81
CA ARG A 16 -3.77 15.06 13.15
C ARG A 16 -2.60 16.05 13.01
N PRO A 17 -1.76 16.30 14.04
CA PRO A 17 -0.63 17.22 13.89
C PRO A 17 0.38 16.81 12.83
N ALA A 18 0.63 15.51 12.64
CA ALA A 18 1.57 15.02 11.62
C ALA A 18 1.03 15.13 10.18
N LEU A 19 -0.26 15.44 10.04
CA LEU A 19 -0.92 15.66 8.76
C LEU A 19 -1.29 17.14 8.55
N ASP A 20 -0.79 18.05 9.40
CA ASP A 20 -1.19 19.46 9.42
C ASP A 20 -2.71 19.66 9.50
N LEU A 21 -3.39 18.79 10.25
CA LEU A 21 -4.84 18.88 10.49
C LEU A 21 -5.12 19.52 11.85
N PRO A 22 -6.24 20.25 11.99
CA PRO A 22 -6.61 20.87 13.25
C PRO A 22 -6.96 19.83 14.31
N GLY A 23 -6.58 20.12 15.56
CA GLY A 23 -6.82 19.26 16.72
C GLY A 23 -5.64 18.34 17.02
N ALA A 24 -5.58 17.86 18.26
CA ALA A 24 -4.57 16.93 18.71
C ALA A 24 -5.17 16.01 19.77
N GLY A 25 -4.84 14.73 19.68
CA GLY A 25 -5.19 13.71 20.67
C GLY A 25 -4.06 13.46 21.68
N GLU A 26 -4.39 12.68 22.71
CA GLU A 26 -3.41 12.14 23.66
C GLU A 26 -3.01 10.72 23.25
N VAL A 27 -1.70 10.43 23.33
CA VAL A 27 -1.14 9.11 23.06
C VAL A 27 -0.96 8.33 24.37
N SER A 28 -1.79 7.30 24.56
CA SER A 28 -1.62 6.31 25.62
C SER A 28 -0.69 5.15 25.18
N VAL A 29 -0.31 4.29 26.12
CA VAL A 29 0.40 3.03 25.82
C VAL A 29 -0.39 2.18 24.81
N GLN A 30 -1.70 2.02 25.03
CA GLN A 30 -2.59 1.28 24.13
C GLN A 30 -2.60 1.91 22.73
N THR A 31 -2.65 3.23 22.63
CA THR A 31 -2.62 3.95 21.35
C THR A 31 -1.30 3.74 20.62
N ALA A 32 -0.16 3.80 21.33
CA ALA A 32 1.16 3.57 20.75
C ALA A 32 1.32 2.13 20.23
N GLU A 33 0.88 1.14 21.00
CA GLU A 33 0.91 -0.27 20.58
C GLU A 33 0.00 -0.53 19.37
N PHE A 34 -1.20 0.05 19.37
CA PHE A 34 -2.15 -0.06 18.27
C PHE A 34 -1.60 0.58 16.98
N ALA A 35 -0.91 1.71 17.12
CA ALA A 35 -0.22 2.40 16.03
C ALA A 35 0.86 1.53 15.40
N GLU A 36 1.68 0.83 16.18
CA GLU A 36 2.77 -0.02 15.64
C GLU A 36 2.23 -1.37 15.13
N LYS A 37 1.57 -2.13 16.00
CA LYS A 37 1.22 -3.54 15.76
C LYS A 37 0.14 -3.68 14.68
N ARG A 38 -0.84 -2.78 14.64
CA ARG A 38 -2.01 -2.89 13.75
C ARG A 38 -2.00 -1.90 12.59
N HIS A 39 -1.72 -0.63 12.84
CA HIS A 39 -1.93 0.41 11.84
C HIS A 39 -0.67 0.87 11.12
N ARG A 40 0.52 0.52 11.64
CA ARG A 40 1.86 0.88 11.12
C ARG A 40 2.03 2.38 10.91
N VAL A 41 1.63 3.15 11.92
CA VAL A 41 1.68 4.62 11.95
C VAL A 41 2.48 5.12 13.16
N ALA A 42 3.15 4.26 13.91
CA ALA A 42 3.98 4.67 15.06
C ALA A 42 5.05 5.73 14.75
N PRO A 43 5.84 5.67 13.65
CA PRO A 43 6.78 6.75 13.34
C PRO A 43 6.08 8.08 13.04
N LEU A 44 4.90 8.05 12.40
CA LEU A 44 4.10 9.24 12.14
C LEU A 44 3.46 9.79 13.42
N LEU A 45 3.06 8.90 14.34
CA LEU A 45 2.53 9.25 15.65
C LEU A 45 3.60 9.90 16.55
N HIS A 46 4.82 9.38 16.50
CA HIS A 46 5.97 10.01 17.16
C HIS A 46 6.20 11.43 16.64
N HIS A 47 6.11 11.64 15.33
CA HIS A 47 6.19 12.97 14.74
C HIS A 47 5.02 13.88 15.16
N ALA A 48 3.81 13.35 15.25
CA ALA A 48 2.64 14.10 15.70
C ALA A 48 2.81 14.63 17.14
N VAL A 49 3.51 13.90 18.01
CA VAL A 49 3.83 14.35 19.38
C VAL A 49 4.74 15.57 19.36
N ALA A 50 5.74 15.60 18.48
CA ALA A 50 6.58 16.79 18.29
C ALA A 50 5.78 17.98 17.73
N GLY A 51 4.71 17.70 16.98
CA GLY A 51 3.80 18.70 16.38
C GLY A 51 2.62 19.13 17.27
N GLY A 52 2.46 18.59 18.48
CA GLY A 52 1.44 19.04 19.44
C GLY A 52 0.53 17.97 20.05
N ALA A 53 0.64 16.70 19.67
CA ALA A 53 -0.05 15.61 20.39
C ALA A 53 0.56 15.40 21.79
N SER A 54 -0.28 15.21 22.81
CA SER A 54 0.18 14.91 24.17
C SER A 54 0.49 13.42 24.34
N VAL A 55 1.25 13.07 25.38
CA VAL A 55 1.61 11.67 25.68
C VAL A 55 1.28 11.37 27.15
N ALA A 56 0.50 10.32 27.38
CA ALA A 56 0.08 9.89 28.71
C ALA A 56 1.18 9.08 29.41
N GLY A 57 2.11 9.78 30.05
CA GLY A 57 3.17 9.19 30.88
C GLY A 57 4.44 8.79 30.13
N ALA A 58 5.46 8.37 30.89
CA ALA A 58 6.79 8.06 30.37
C ALA A 58 6.80 6.79 29.51
N GLU A 59 6.03 5.77 29.89
CA GLU A 59 6.00 4.48 29.17
C GLU A 59 5.54 4.64 27.71
N ALA A 60 4.47 5.41 27.48
CA ALA A 60 3.98 5.66 26.12
C ALA A 60 5.03 6.43 25.29
N ARG A 61 5.78 7.34 25.91
CA ARG A 61 6.85 8.10 25.26
C ARG A 61 8.02 7.19 24.86
N ASP A 62 8.47 6.34 25.79
CA ASP A 62 9.58 5.41 25.57
C ASP A 62 9.26 4.40 24.45
N LEU A 63 7.99 3.95 24.37
CA LEU A 63 7.51 3.11 23.27
C LEU A 63 7.59 3.84 21.93
N LEU A 64 7.09 5.08 21.84
CA LEU A 64 7.13 5.86 20.60
C LEU A 64 8.58 6.12 20.15
N ASP A 65 9.47 6.50 21.06
CA ASP A 65 10.89 6.71 20.75
C ASP A 65 11.55 5.42 20.24
N THR A 66 11.16 4.28 20.80
CA THR A 66 11.64 2.97 20.34
C THR A 66 11.12 2.63 18.95
N TYR A 67 9.81 2.78 18.70
CA TYR A 67 9.23 2.50 17.39
C TYR A 67 9.75 3.43 16.29
N ALA A 68 9.95 4.72 16.60
CA ALA A 68 10.54 5.67 15.66
C ALA A 68 11.99 5.29 15.31
N ARG A 69 12.80 4.93 16.31
CA ARG A 69 14.19 4.48 16.12
C ARG A 69 14.27 3.19 15.30
N ASP A 70 13.44 2.20 15.63
CA ASP A 70 13.38 0.94 14.91
C ASP A 70 12.93 1.14 13.46
N ASN A 71 11.97 2.04 13.22
CA ASN A 71 11.57 2.40 11.86
C ASN A 71 12.69 3.08 11.09
N ALA A 72 13.40 4.03 11.69
CA ALA A 72 14.52 4.71 11.05
C ALA A 72 15.63 3.71 10.65
N LEU A 73 15.99 2.77 11.54
CA LEU A 73 16.95 1.71 11.24
C LEU A 73 16.46 0.78 10.12
N ARG A 74 15.16 0.43 10.13
CA ARG A 74 14.54 -0.35 9.05
C ARG A 74 14.61 0.36 7.70
N VAL A 75 14.29 1.65 7.65
CA VAL A 75 14.37 2.46 6.43
C VAL A 75 15.82 2.53 5.92
N LEU A 76 16.81 2.71 6.79
CA LEU A 76 18.22 2.69 6.39
C LEU A 76 18.64 1.35 5.76
N ARG A 77 18.21 0.23 6.35
CA ARG A 77 18.44 -1.11 5.78
C ARG A 77 17.76 -1.26 4.43
N GLN A 78 16.50 -0.82 4.31
CA GLN A 78 15.74 -0.87 3.06
C GLN A 78 16.43 -0.04 1.96
N GLN A 79 16.87 1.18 2.26
CA GLN A 79 17.62 2.02 1.32
C GLN A 79 18.94 1.39 0.89
N ALA A 80 19.69 0.79 1.82
CA ALA A 80 20.93 0.09 1.49
C ALA A 80 20.68 -1.13 0.59
N SER A 81 19.63 -1.91 0.89
CA SER A 81 19.20 -3.05 0.08
C SER A 81 18.73 -2.63 -1.31
N ALA A 82 17.93 -1.56 -1.41
CA ALA A 82 17.43 -1.00 -2.66
C ALA A 82 18.58 -0.50 -3.55
N ARG A 83 19.55 0.23 -2.99
CA ARG A 83 20.74 0.68 -3.73
C ARG A 83 21.57 -0.50 -4.26
N ARG A 84 21.72 -1.56 -3.47
CA ARG A 84 22.45 -2.77 -3.89
C ARG A 84 21.76 -3.47 -5.07
N ILE A 85 20.47 -3.77 -4.95
CA ILE A 85 19.75 -4.44 -6.04
C ILE A 85 19.67 -3.55 -7.29
N ALA A 86 19.47 -2.24 -7.11
CA ALA A 86 19.46 -1.29 -8.22
C ALA A 86 20.80 -1.24 -8.96
N ALA A 87 21.94 -1.35 -8.26
CA ALA A 87 23.25 -1.46 -8.90
C ALA A 87 23.36 -2.73 -9.77
N LEU A 88 22.98 -3.88 -9.23
CA LEU A 88 22.99 -5.16 -9.97
C LEU A 88 22.13 -5.13 -11.24
N LEU A 89 21.01 -4.42 -11.19
CA LEU A 89 20.09 -4.24 -12.32
C LEU A 89 20.62 -3.24 -13.35
N ARG A 90 21.20 -2.12 -12.90
CA ARG A 90 21.83 -1.14 -13.81
C ARG A 90 23.02 -1.72 -14.56
N ASP A 91 23.84 -2.54 -13.90
CA ASP A 91 24.99 -3.20 -14.53
C ASP A 91 24.60 -4.14 -15.69
N ARG A 92 23.30 -4.46 -15.84
CA ARG A 92 22.73 -5.33 -16.87
C ARG A 92 21.67 -4.64 -17.74
N ASP A 93 21.59 -3.31 -17.65
CA ASP A 93 20.60 -2.49 -18.36
C ASP A 93 19.17 -3.04 -18.18
N VAL A 94 18.80 -3.37 -16.95
CA VAL A 94 17.44 -3.81 -16.61
C VAL A 94 16.62 -2.61 -16.13
N PRO A 95 15.59 -2.18 -16.88
CA PRO A 95 14.64 -1.17 -16.41
C PRO A 95 13.95 -1.66 -15.14
N HIS A 96 13.93 -0.81 -14.12
CA HIS A 96 13.33 -1.11 -12.83
C HIS A 96 12.87 0.15 -12.13
N ALA A 97 11.90 0.02 -11.23
CA ALA A 97 11.41 1.14 -10.43
C ALA A 97 10.99 0.72 -9.03
N PHE A 98 11.31 1.56 -8.04
CA PHE A 98 10.84 1.38 -6.66
C PHE A 98 9.50 2.09 -6.51
N VAL A 99 8.42 1.33 -6.41
CA VAL A 99 7.09 1.86 -6.70
C VAL A 99 6.39 2.44 -5.48
N LYS A 100 6.69 1.95 -4.28
CA LYS A 100 6.08 2.42 -3.04
C LYS A 100 7.05 2.26 -1.87
N GLY A 101 6.53 2.38 -0.66
CA GLY A 101 7.31 2.24 0.57
C GLY A 101 7.91 3.56 1.05
N TYR A 102 9.12 3.50 1.61
CA TYR A 102 9.73 4.64 2.29
C TYR A 102 9.99 5.84 1.35
N ASP A 103 10.14 5.60 0.04
CA ASP A 103 10.42 6.64 -0.96
C ASP A 103 9.26 7.63 -1.17
N LEU A 104 8.04 7.26 -0.80
CA LEU A 104 6.89 8.17 -0.79
C LEU A 104 6.87 9.10 0.44
N GLY A 105 7.66 8.77 1.48
CA GLY A 105 7.69 9.51 2.74
C GLY A 105 8.11 10.98 2.63
N PRO A 106 9.17 11.34 1.87
CA PRO A 106 9.58 12.73 1.66
C PRO A 106 8.49 13.59 1.03
N GLU A 107 7.77 13.05 0.04
CA GLU A 107 6.72 13.79 -0.65
C GLU A 107 5.48 14.01 0.24
N LEU A 108 5.09 13.00 1.01
CA LEU A 108 3.88 13.11 1.85
C LEU A 108 4.13 13.73 3.23
N TYR A 109 5.33 13.56 3.79
CA TYR A 109 5.62 13.87 5.21
C TYR A 109 6.97 14.60 5.40
N GLY A 110 7.71 14.88 4.33
CA GLY A 110 9.02 15.56 4.42
C GLY A 110 10.20 14.67 4.86
N SER A 111 9.98 13.37 5.13
CA SER A 111 11.07 12.45 5.49
C SER A 111 10.74 10.99 5.20
N THR A 112 11.74 10.21 4.74
CA THR A 112 11.61 8.75 4.54
C THR A 112 11.36 8.00 5.85
N ALA A 113 11.81 8.54 6.99
CA ALA A 113 11.71 7.90 8.29
C ALA A 113 10.30 7.97 8.90
N LEU A 114 9.41 8.80 8.34
CA LEU A 114 8.04 8.99 8.86
C LEU A 114 7.04 7.99 8.27
N ARG A 115 7.36 7.42 7.10
CA ARG A 115 6.49 6.43 6.45
C ARG A 115 6.97 5.01 6.72
N HIS A 116 6.15 4.22 7.42
CA HIS A 116 6.46 2.81 7.64
C HIS A 116 6.25 1.96 6.37
N SER A 117 7.32 1.29 5.92
CA SER A 117 7.26 0.20 4.94
C SER A 117 7.72 -1.14 5.53
N LYS A 118 7.05 -2.24 5.18
CA LYS A 118 7.48 -3.59 5.58
C LYS A 118 8.56 -4.11 4.64
N ASP A 119 8.38 -3.85 3.36
CA ASP A 119 9.09 -4.41 2.21
C ASP A 119 9.56 -3.28 1.28
N VAL A 120 10.39 -3.66 0.32
CA VAL A 120 10.78 -2.84 -0.83
C VAL A 120 10.07 -3.38 -2.07
N ASP A 121 9.24 -2.56 -2.70
CA ASP A 121 8.49 -2.93 -3.89
C ASP A 121 9.24 -2.55 -5.15
N LEU A 122 9.65 -3.55 -5.91
CA LEU A 122 10.49 -3.38 -7.08
C LEU A 122 9.77 -3.89 -8.32
N LEU A 123 9.34 -2.98 -9.18
CA LEU A 123 8.82 -3.30 -10.50
C LEU A 123 9.98 -3.57 -11.44
N ILE A 124 9.86 -4.68 -12.18
CA ILE A 124 10.82 -5.12 -13.20
C ILE A 124 10.06 -5.29 -14.52
N ASP A 125 10.69 -4.94 -15.64
CA ASP A 125 10.13 -5.27 -16.97
C ASP A 125 9.85 -6.79 -17.05
N PRO A 126 8.59 -7.22 -17.28
CA PRO A 126 8.22 -8.62 -17.36
C PRO A 126 9.04 -9.42 -18.38
N ALA A 127 9.54 -8.78 -19.43
CA ALA A 127 10.39 -9.42 -20.44
C ALA A 127 11.76 -9.84 -19.88
N ARG A 128 12.24 -9.20 -18.80
CA ARG A 128 13.55 -9.42 -18.19
C ARG A 128 13.49 -10.20 -16.87
N ILE A 129 12.30 -10.50 -16.35
CA ILE A 129 12.17 -11.08 -15.00
C ILE A 129 12.89 -12.41 -14.81
N ASP A 130 12.88 -13.28 -15.82
CA ASP A 130 13.55 -14.60 -15.75
C ASP A 130 15.08 -14.44 -15.57
N GLU A 131 15.67 -13.48 -16.29
CA GLU A 131 17.09 -13.13 -16.16
C GLU A 131 17.39 -12.54 -14.79
N VAL A 132 16.54 -11.62 -14.31
CA VAL A 132 16.69 -10.99 -12.99
C VAL A 132 16.64 -12.01 -11.87
N ILE A 133 15.70 -12.95 -11.91
CA ILE A 133 15.60 -14.01 -10.90
C ILE A 133 16.84 -14.91 -10.91
N ALA A 134 17.33 -15.31 -12.09
CA ALA A 134 18.52 -16.14 -12.21
C ALA A 134 19.78 -15.40 -11.68
N MET A 135 19.89 -14.11 -11.99
CA MET A 135 20.96 -13.25 -11.48
C MET A 135 20.90 -13.14 -9.95
N LEU A 136 19.74 -12.83 -9.38
CA LEU A 136 19.58 -12.68 -7.93
C LEU A 136 19.84 -13.99 -7.18
N ALA A 137 19.46 -15.13 -7.77
CA ALA A 137 19.80 -16.44 -7.23
C ALA A 137 21.33 -16.67 -7.22
N GLY A 138 22.04 -16.27 -8.28
CA GLY A 138 23.50 -16.30 -8.34
C GLY A 138 24.18 -15.36 -7.33
N GLU A 139 23.57 -14.22 -7.03
CA GLU A 139 24.01 -13.25 -6.01
C GLU A 139 23.66 -13.67 -4.56
N GLY A 140 23.07 -14.87 -4.39
CA GLY A 140 22.76 -15.46 -3.10
C GLY A 140 21.50 -14.93 -2.43
N TYR A 141 20.60 -14.25 -3.16
CA TYR A 141 19.29 -13.88 -2.61
C TYR A 141 18.50 -15.13 -2.23
N THR A 142 17.68 -15.01 -1.18
CA THR A 142 16.91 -16.14 -0.64
C THR A 142 15.41 -15.90 -0.75
N MET A 143 14.62 -16.95 -0.61
CA MET A 143 13.21 -16.89 -0.28
C MET A 143 13.04 -16.75 1.25
N GLY A 144 11.78 -16.76 1.71
CA GLY A 144 11.47 -16.80 3.14
C GLY A 144 12.15 -17.98 3.86
N GLY A 145 12.52 -17.79 5.13
CA GLY A 145 13.19 -18.82 5.92
C GLY A 145 14.65 -19.10 5.54
N GLY A 146 15.26 -18.24 4.71
CA GLY A 146 16.67 -18.38 4.30
C GLY A 146 16.92 -19.44 3.23
N VAL A 147 15.86 -20.00 2.63
CA VAL A 147 15.97 -20.98 1.54
C VAL A 147 16.54 -20.30 0.29
N PRO A 148 17.58 -20.83 -0.38
CA PRO A 148 18.12 -20.23 -1.60
C PRO A 148 17.03 -19.96 -2.65
N LEU A 149 17.11 -18.82 -3.34
CA LEU A 149 16.14 -18.49 -4.39
C LEU A 149 16.19 -19.53 -5.52
N ASP A 150 15.09 -20.26 -5.71
CA ASP A 150 14.93 -21.20 -6.83
C ASP A 150 14.25 -20.49 -8.02
N PRO A 151 14.96 -20.28 -9.14
CA PRO A 151 14.38 -19.63 -10.32
C PRO A 151 13.17 -20.36 -10.90
N ARG A 152 13.14 -21.69 -10.84
CA ARG A 152 12.03 -22.49 -11.38
C ARG A 152 10.77 -22.28 -10.55
N TRP A 153 10.91 -22.27 -9.22
CA TRP A 153 9.81 -21.97 -8.32
C TRP A 153 9.31 -20.54 -8.51
N ALA A 154 10.20 -19.56 -8.54
CA ALA A 154 9.84 -18.14 -8.66
C ALA A 154 9.11 -17.88 -9.99
N LYS A 155 9.63 -18.40 -11.11
CA LYS A 155 8.96 -18.34 -12.41
C LYS A 155 7.58 -18.98 -12.37
N LYS A 156 7.45 -20.17 -11.78
CA LYS A 156 6.15 -20.85 -11.65
C LYS A 156 5.16 -20.03 -10.82
N LYS A 157 5.61 -19.37 -9.75
CA LYS A 157 4.78 -18.49 -8.92
C LYS A 157 4.28 -17.28 -9.71
N LEU A 158 5.17 -16.60 -10.44
CA LEU A 158 4.84 -15.41 -11.25
C LEU A 158 3.91 -15.69 -12.45
N ARG A 159 3.74 -16.95 -12.86
CA ARG A 159 2.68 -17.32 -13.84
C ARG A 159 1.26 -17.16 -13.28
N PHE A 160 1.11 -17.15 -11.97
CA PHE A 160 -0.19 -17.13 -11.30
C PHE A 160 -0.35 -15.99 -10.28
N HIS A 161 0.74 -15.31 -9.95
CA HIS A 161 0.80 -14.18 -9.03
C HIS A 161 1.54 -13.03 -9.70
N TRP A 162 1.28 -11.80 -9.25
CA TRP A 162 1.92 -10.61 -9.80
C TRP A 162 3.32 -10.34 -9.23
N GLU A 163 3.67 -11.00 -8.12
CA GLU A 163 4.91 -10.74 -7.39
C GLU A 163 5.56 -12.00 -6.80
N VAL A 164 6.85 -11.90 -6.50
CA VAL A 164 7.59 -12.87 -5.69
C VAL A 164 8.43 -12.14 -4.64
N ALA A 165 8.25 -12.50 -3.37
CA ALA A 165 9.06 -12.01 -2.27
C ALA A 165 10.41 -12.75 -2.21
N ILE A 166 11.49 -11.98 -2.13
CA ILE A 166 12.86 -12.44 -1.89
C ILE A 166 13.44 -11.68 -0.70
N ILE A 167 14.55 -12.17 -0.14
CA ILE A 167 15.24 -11.56 0.99
C ILE A 167 16.67 -11.20 0.56
N ASP A 168 17.08 -9.96 0.83
CA ASP A 168 18.48 -9.56 0.74
C ASP A 168 19.29 -10.34 1.80
N PRO A 169 20.27 -11.16 1.38
CA PRO A 169 20.98 -12.07 2.28
C PRO A 169 21.92 -11.34 3.26
N ARG A 170 22.28 -10.08 2.98
CA ARG A 170 23.17 -9.28 3.83
C ARG A 170 22.40 -8.45 4.85
N LEU A 171 21.24 -7.93 4.45
CA LEU A 171 20.50 -6.95 5.25
C LEU A 171 19.19 -7.52 5.84
N GLY A 172 18.78 -8.72 5.44
CA GLY A 172 17.52 -9.34 5.86
C GLY A 172 16.29 -8.59 5.39
N VAL A 173 16.42 -7.73 4.38
CA VAL A 173 15.32 -6.92 3.85
C VAL A 173 14.49 -7.73 2.87
N GLN A 174 13.18 -7.76 3.07
CA GLN A 174 12.25 -8.33 2.10
C GLN A 174 12.08 -7.37 0.91
N ILE A 175 12.29 -7.89 -0.30
CA ILE A 175 12.03 -7.21 -1.56
C ILE A 175 10.92 -7.99 -2.27
N GLU A 176 9.87 -7.31 -2.69
CA GLU A 176 8.81 -7.87 -3.53
C GLU A 176 9.13 -7.52 -4.98
N LEU A 177 9.48 -8.54 -5.78
CA LEU A 177 9.70 -8.39 -7.22
C LEU A 177 8.36 -8.46 -7.92
N HIS A 178 7.94 -7.36 -8.55
CA HIS A 178 6.68 -7.25 -9.27
C HIS A 178 6.92 -7.35 -10.78
N THR A 179 6.14 -8.21 -11.45
CA THR A 179 5.99 -8.18 -12.91
C THR A 179 4.75 -7.42 -13.35
N ARG A 180 3.87 -7.09 -12.41
CA ARG A 180 2.71 -6.23 -12.63
C ARG A 180 2.30 -5.63 -11.30
N LEU A 181 1.78 -4.41 -11.29
CA LEU A 181 1.46 -3.71 -10.04
C LEU A 181 0.05 -4.00 -9.52
N LEU A 182 -0.83 -4.45 -10.40
CA LEU A 182 -2.20 -4.82 -10.08
C LEU A 182 -2.40 -6.33 -10.30
N ASP A 183 -3.13 -7.00 -9.40
CA ASP A 183 -3.49 -8.41 -9.59
C ASP A 183 -4.37 -8.61 -10.83
N MET A 184 -5.30 -7.70 -11.06
CA MET A 184 -6.22 -7.72 -12.21
C MET A 184 -6.25 -6.33 -12.84
N PRO A 185 -5.23 -5.97 -13.63
CA PRO A 185 -5.21 -4.68 -14.30
C PRO A 185 -6.37 -4.57 -15.29
N PRO A 186 -7.03 -3.41 -15.40
CA PRO A 186 -8.05 -3.18 -16.42
C PRO A 186 -7.42 -3.16 -17.82
N PRO A 187 -8.20 -3.40 -18.90
CA PRO A 187 -7.70 -3.25 -20.26
C PRO A 187 -7.08 -1.86 -20.49
N GLY A 188 -5.92 -1.83 -21.14
CA GLY A 188 -5.19 -0.58 -21.41
C GLY A 188 -4.41 0.00 -20.22
N TRP A 189 -4.33 -0.70 -19.09
CA TRP A 189 -3.35 -0.40 -18.06
C TRP A 189 -1.96 -0.88 -18.49
N ASP A 190 -0.96 -0.01 -18.42
CA ASP A 190 0.42 -0.32 -18.78
C ASP A 190 1.38 0.04 -17.64
N ASP A 191 1.95 -0.98 -17.01
CA ASP A 191 2.91 -0.81 -15.91
C ASP A 191 4.25 -0.21 -16.39
N ARG A 192 4.54 -0.24 -17.70
CA ARG A 192 5.78 0.35 -18.26
C ARG A 192 5.87 1.85 -18.01
N LEU A 193 4.73 2.54 -17.86
CA LEU A 193 4.67 3.96 -17.50
C LEU A 193 5.36 4.27 -16.17
N PHE A 194 5.46 3.28 -15.26
CA PHE A 194 6.12 3.42 -13.96
C PHE A 194 7.61 3.04 -13.99
N LEU A 195 8.09 2.42 -15.07
CA LEU A 195 9.52 2.16 -15.29
C LEU A 195 10.25 3.37 -15.85
N GLU A 196 9.54 4.20 -16.62
CA GLU A 196 10.11 5.31 -17.38
C GLU A 196 9.67 6.69 -16.85
N GLY A 197 8.49 6.78 -16.22
CA GLY A 197 7.91 8.02 -15.73
C GLY A 197 8.24 8.35 -14.27
N PRO A 198 7.97 9.59 -13.82
CA PRO A 198 8.14 9.98 -12.43
C PRO A 198 7.18 9.20 -11.53
N LEU A 199 7.67 8.80 -10.35
CA LEU A 199 6.91 8.11 -9.31
C LEU A 199 6.64 9.06 -8.14
N ASP A 200 5.94 10.14 -8.47
CA ASP A 200 5.56 11.22 -7.56
C ASP A 200 4.15 11.72 -7.90
N LEU A 201 3.63 12.66 -7.11
CA LEU A 201 2.29 13.23 -7.27
C LEU A 201 2.16 14.17 -8.48
N SER A 202 3.20 14.34 -9.31
CA SER A 202 3.07 14.99 -10.62
C SER A 202 2.54 14.04 -11.70
N ASN A 203 2.59 12.72 -11.46
CA ASN A 203 2.14 11.70 -12.41
C ASN A 203 0.70 11.25 -12.11
N PRO A 204 -0.31 11.58 -12.97
CA PRO A 204 -1.70 11.20 -12.73
C PRO A 204 -1.92 9.69 -12.65
N ALA A 205 -1.18 8.90 -13.43
CA ALA A 205 -1.27 7.44 -13.41
C ALA A 205 -0.73 6.87 -12.10
N TYR A 206 0.31 7.47 -11.54
CA TYR A 206 0.88 7.08 -10.25
C TYR A 206 -0.03 7.45 -9.08
N VAL A 207 -0.62 8.66 -9.10
CA VAL A 207 -1.64 9.06 -8.13
C VAL A 207 -2.82 8.08 -8.15
N LEU A 208 -3.34 7.76 -9.34
CA LEU A 208 -4.41 6.78 -9.48
C LEU A 208 -3.98 5.40 -8.96
N TYR A 209 -2.77 4.94 -9.31
CA TYR A 209 -2.21 3.68 -8.83
C TYR A 209 -2.21 3.59 -7.29
N LEU A 210 -1.71 4.62 -6.60
CA LEU A 210 -1.67 4.66 -5.14
C LEU A 210 -3.08 4.52 -4.53
N ILE A 211 -4.07 5.19 -5.11
CA ILE A 211 -5.47 5.14 -4.65
C ILE A 211 -6.08 3.76 -4.88
N VAL A 212 -5.95 3.20 -6.10
CA VAL A 212 -6.55 1.89 -6.41
C VAL A 212 -5.84 0.73 -5.69
N HIS A 213 -4.54 0.85 -5.41
CA HIS A 213 -3.81 -0.10 -4.58
C HIS A 213 -4.34 -0.11 -3.14
N GLY A 214 -4.55 1.07 -2.55
CA GLY A 214 -5.16 1.21 -1.24
C GLY A 214 -6.59 0.65 -1.19
N ALA A 215 -7.41 0.96 -2.20
CA ALA A 215 -8.77 0.45 -2.34
C ALA A 215 -8.81 -1.08 -2.53
N GLY A 216 -7.91 -1.66 -3.33
CA GLY A 216 -7.76 -3.11 -3.50
C GLY A 216 -7.32 -3.81 -2.21
N SER A 217 -6.54 -3.11 -1.39
CA SER A 217 -6.19 -3.54 -0.02
C SER A 217 -7.29 -3.26 1.01
N ARG A 218 -8.41 -2.65 0.57
CA ARG A 218 -9.58 -2.24 1.36
C ARG A 218 -9.25 -1.27 2.50
N TRP A 219 -8.19 -0.46 2.31
CA TRP A 219 -7.72 0.50 3.32
C TRP A 219 -7.57 -0.12 4.72
N HIS A 220 -7.16 -1.39 4.80
CA HIS A 220 -7.23 -2.15 6.05
C HIS A 220 -6.28 -1.63 7.14
N ARG A 221 -5.43 -0.63 6.88
CA ARG A 221 -4.56 0.04 7.86
C ARG A 221 -4.68 1.55 7.73
N LEU A 222 -4.52 2.23 8.87
CA LEU A 222 -4.67 3.68 8.94
C LEU A 222 -3.54 4.40 8.19
N LYS A 223 -2.34 3.79 8.09
CA LYS A 223 -1.23 4.39 7.33
C LYS A 223 -1.61 4.80 5.91
N TRP A 224 -2.45 4.01 5.24
CA TRP A 224 -2.83 4.31 3.86
C TRP A 224 -3.91 5.39 3.78
N LEU A 225 -4.77 5.50 4.78
CA LEU A 225 -5.72 6.62 4.87
C LEU A 225 -5.02 7.92 5.29
N ALA A 226 -3.91 7.83 6.02
CA ALA A 226 -3.01 8.96 6.27
C ALA A 226 -2.27 9.37 4.98
N ASP A 227 -1.77 8.40 4.20
CA ASP A 227 -1.19 8.69 2.88
C ASP A 227 -2.24 9.37 1.98
N LEU A 228 -3.47 8.83 1.94
CA LEU A 228 -4.57 9.33 1.10
C LEU A 228 -4.98 10.76 1.46
N ALA A 229 -4.95 11.13 2.75
CA ALA A 229 -5.19 12.50 3.20
C ALA A 229 -4.16 13.49 2.62
N MET A 230 -2.88 13.08 2.59
CA MET A 230 -1.82 13.89 2.01
C MET A 230 -1.91 13.93 0.49
N ILE A 231 -2.17 12.78 -0.16
CA ILE A 231 -2.39 12.71 -1.62
C ILE A 231 -3.55 13.64 -2.03
N ALA A 232 -4.66 13.63 -1.29
CA ALA A 232 -5.82 14.48 -1.59
C ALA A 232 -5.46 15.98 -1.63
N ARG A 233 -4.62 16.42 -0.67
CA ARG A 233 -4.24 17.82 -0.47
C ARG A 233 -3.05 18.28 -1.31
N LEU A 234 -2.10 17.39 -1.58
CA LEU A 234 -0.84 17.73 -2.25
C LEU A 234 -0.89 17.54 -3.77
N THR A 235 -1.83 16.75 -4.28
CA THR A 235 -1.99 16.57 -5.72
C THR A 235 -2.47 17.87 -6.38
N ALA A 236 -1.74 18.36 -7.37
CA ALA A 236 -2.11 19.55 -8.13
C ALA A 236 -3.44 19.37 -8.88
N ALA A 237 -4.16 20.46 -9.11
CA ALA A 237 -5.51 20.42 -9.69
C ALA A 237 -5.56 19.74 -11.07
N ASP A 238 -4.61 20.04 -11.94
CA ASP A 238 -4.50 19.45 -13.28
C ASP A 238 -4.15 17.96 -13.24
N VAL A 239 -3.30 17.54 -12.30
CA VAL A 239 -2.95 16.13 -12.09
C VAL A 239 -4.14 15.34 -11.53
N ARG A 240 -4.86 15.94 -10.57
CA ARG A 240 -6.10 15.38 -10.01
C ARG A 240 -7.12 15.14 -11.12
N ASP A 241 -7.38 16.14 -11.94
CA ASP A 241 -8.41 16.07 -12.97
C ASP A 241 -8.06 14.96 -14.00
N GLN A 242 -6.78 14.86 -14.40
CA GLN A 242 -6.29 13.76 -15.23
C GLN A 242 -6.39 12.38 -14.54
N ALA A 243 -6.11 12.28 -13.24
CA ALA A 243 -6.25 11.04 -12.49
C ALA A 243 -7.72 10.60 -12.42
N ILE A 244 -8.66 11.54 -12.30
CA ILE A 244 -10.11 11.28 -12.35
C ILE A 244 -10.53 10.83 -13.75
N GLU A 245 -10.03 11.43 -14.82
CA GLU A 245 -10.28 10.98 -16.20
C GLU A 245 -9.78 9.54 -16.44
N LEU A 246 -8.59 9.22 -15.93
CA LEU A 246 -8.08 7.84 -15.96
C LEU A 246 -8.97 6.91 -15.14
N ALA A 247 -9.44 7.35 -13.97
CA ALA A 247 -10.33 6.54 -13.14
C ALA A 247 -11.69 6.27 -13.83
N ASP A 248 -12.21 7.23 -14.59
CA ASP A 248 -13.42 7.08 -15.39
C ASP A 248 -13.19 6.07 -16.53
N ARG A 249 -12.08 6.24 -17.28
CA ARG A 249 -11.66 5.33 -18.35
C ARG A 249 -11.51 3.88 -17.89
N TYR A 250 -10.94 3.68 -16.71
CA TYR A 250 -10.74 2.35 -16.12
C TYR A 250 -11.93 1.87 -15.27
N GLU A 251 -13.04 2.62 -15.28
CA GLU A 251 -14.28 2.29 -14.55
C GLU A 251 -14.05 2.06 -13.04
N CYS A 252 -13.19 2.86 -12.40
CA CYS A 252 -12.88 2.77 -10.97
C CYS A 252 -13.26 4.02 -10.15
N LEU A 253 -14.03 4.95 -10.72
CA LEU A 253 -14.59 6.10 -9.99
C LEU A 253 -15.32 5.73 -8.68
N PRO A 254 -16.11 4.63 -8.58
CA PRO A 254 -16.74 4.25 -7.32
C PRO A 254 -15.72 3.92 -6.22
N ALA A 255 -14.64 3.22 -6.55
CA ALA A 255 -13.57 2.88 -5.61
C ALA A 255 -12.82 4.13 -5.16
N LEU A 256 -12.50 5.04 -6.10
CA LEU A 256 -11.84 6.32 -5.81
C LEU A 256 -12.71 7.21 -4.92
N SER A 257 -13.99 7.39 -5.26
CA SER A 257 -14.95 8.19 -4.48
C SER A 257 -15.16 7.61 -3.07
N ALA A 258 -15.33 6.28 -2.93
CA ALA A 258 -15.45 5.62 -1.64
C ALA A 258 -14.19 5.80 -0.77
N SER A 259 -13.01 5.83 -1.38
CA SER A 259 -11.74 5.99 -0.68
C SER A 259 -11.65 7.37 -0.03
N PHE A 260 -11.94 8.43 -0.78
CA PHE A 260 -11.96 9.79 -0.24
C PHE A 260 -13.05 9.97 0.83
N ARG A 261 -14.26 9.42 0.64
CA ARG A 261 -15.29 9.44 1.68
C ARG A 261 -14.85 8.76 2.97
N ALA A 262 -14.20 7.59 2.90
CA ALA A 262 -13.66 6.92 4.07
C ALA A 262 -12.57 7.77 4.76
N CYS A 263 -11.71 8.42 3.96
CA CYS A 263 -10.68 9.33 4.45
C CYS A 263 -11.29 10.50 5.22
N GLU A 264 -12.25 11.20 4.65
CA GLU A 264 -12.94 12.34 5.29
C GLU A 264 -13.69 11.93 6.57
N ILE A 265 -14.29 10.72 6.59
CA ILE A 265 -14.94 10.19 7.80
C ILE A 265 -13.93 9.97 8.93
N VAL A 266 -12.75 9.40 8.64
CA VAL A 266 -11.71 9.17 9.66
C VAL A 266 -11.16 10.48 10.22
N TRP A 267 -10.88 11.44 9.33
CA TRP A 267 -10.21 12.68 9.71
C TRP A 267 -11.19 13.79 10.11
N GLY A 268 -12.49 13.63 9.85
CA GLY A 268 -13.52 14.63 10.16
C GLY A 268 -13.25 15.98 9.50
N GLN A 269 -12.72 15.97 8.26
CA GLN A 269 -12.35 17.16 7.48
C GLN A 269 -12.70 16.92 6.00
N PRO A 270 -13.10 17.96 5.25
CA PRO A 270 -13.41 17.88 3.82
C PRO A 270 -12.12 17.89 2.98
N LEU A 271 -11.24 16.92 3.20
CA LEU A 271 -9.89 16.87 2.61
C LEU A 271 -9.91 16.67 1.08
N ALA A 272 -11.03 16.20 0.54
CA ALA A 272 -11.17 15.81 -0.86
C ALA A 272 -12.38 16.47 -1.52
N ALA A 273 -12.81 17.65 -1.05
CA ALA A 273 -13.94 18.39 -1.61
C ALA A 273 -13.82 18.58 -3.14
N ASP A 274 -12.66 19.07 -3.61
CA ASP A 274 -12.40 19.26 -5.04
C ASP A 274 -12.46 17.94 -5.84
N TRP A 275 -12.02 16.83 -5.25
CA TRP A 275 -12.14 15.51 -5.86
C TRP A 275 -13.61 15.10 -5.97
N HIS A 276 -14.39 15.31 -4.91
CA HIS A 276 -15.81 14.99 -4.89
C HIS A 276 -16.60 15.81 -5.92
N ASP A 277 -16.33 17.10 -6.02
CA ASP A 277 -16.97 17.99 -6.98
C ASP A 277 -16.62 17.59 -8.42
N ALA A 278 -15.35 17.31 -8.69
CA ALA A 278 -14.90 16.87 -10.01
C ALA A 278 -15.47 15.51 -10.41
N ILE A 279 -15.54 14.53 -9.50
CA ILE A 279 -16.18 13.23 -9.76
C ILE A 279 -17.69 13.40 -10.01
N GLY A 280 -18.34 14.23 -9.18
CA GLY A 280 -19.78 14.49 -9.24
C GLY A 280 -20.62 13.21 -9.15
N SER A 281 -21.68 13.14 -9.95
CA SER A 281 -22.60 12.01 -10.01
C SER A 281 -22.12 10.84 -10.89
N ARG A 282 -20.91 10.89 -11.44
CA ARG A 282 -20.38 9.84 -12.32
C ARG A 282 -20.06 8.54 -11.58
N ALA A 283 -19.74 8.63 -10.29
CA ALA A 283 -19.52 7.45 -9.46
C ALA A 283 -20.86 6.81 -9.05
N ASP A 284 -21.10 5.57 -9.48
CA ASP A 284 -22.29 4.82 -9.09
C ASP A 284 -22.40 4.67 -7.57
N ALA A 285 -23.46 5.22 -6.99
CA ALA A 285 -23.65 5.30 -5.55
C ALA A 285 -23.74 3.92 -4.87
N THR A 286 -24.27 2.91 -5.57
CA THR A 286 -24.39 1.54 -5.05
C THR A 286 -23.01 0.92 -4.87
N HIS A 287 -22.13 1.04 -5.87
CA HIS A 287 -20.75 0.54 -5.78
C HIS A 287 -19.92 1.35 -4.77
N VAL A 288 -20.11 2.67 -4.68
CA VAL A 288 -19.48 3.50 -3.64
C VAL A 288 -19.83 2.97 -2.24
N HIS A 289 -21.12 2.67 -1.99
CA HIS A 289 -21.56 2.11 -0.71
C HIS A 289 -20.94 0.73 -0.43
N ALA A 290 -20.92 -0.14 -1.44
CA ALA A 290 -20.32 -1.46 -1.32
C ALA A 290 -18.82 -1.40 -0.96
N HIS A 291 -18.07 -0.48 -1.58
CA HIS A 291 -16.67 -0.25 -1.21
C HIS A 291 -16.52 0.26 0.23
N LEU A 292 -17.32 1.24 0.65
CA LEU A 292 -17.31 1.75 2.03
C LEU A 292 -17.57 0.64 3.06
N ASP A 293 -18.53 -0.25 2.79
CA ASP A 293 -18.81 -1.41 3.66
C ASP A 293 -17.63 -2.38 3.71
N ALA A 294 -16.99 -2.64 2.57
CA ALA A 294 -15.82 -3.49 2.49
C ALA A 294 -14.62 -2.88 3.24
N PHE A 295 -14.42 -1.57 3.14
CA PHE A 295 -13.38 -0.83 3.86
C PHE A 295 -13.64 -0.85 5.37
N ASN A 296 -14.89 -0.61 5.77
CA ASN A 296 -15.30 -0.65 7.17
C ASN A 296 -15.02 -2.02 7.79
N LYS A 297 -15.39 -3.10 7.09
CA LYS A 297 -15.10 -4.46 7.58
C LYS A 297 -13.59 -4.73 7.69
N ALA A 298 -12.80 -4.26 6.74
CA ALA A 298 -11.37 -4.57 6.67
C ALA A 298 -10.54 -3.79 7.70
N ILE A 299 -10.87 -2.52 7.95
CA ILE A 299 -10.11 -1.68 8.89
C ILE A 299 -10.31 -2.12 10.34
N HIS A 300 -11.48 -2.69 10.68
CA HIS A 300 -11.79 -3.26 12.00
C HIS A 300 -11.38 -4.73 12.16
N ASN A 301 -10.83 -5.37 11.13
CA ASN A 301 -10.37 -6.75 11.27
C ASN A 301 -9.03 -6.77 12.04
N GLU A 302 -9.09 -7.03 13.34
CA GLU A 302 -7.93 -7.12 14.25
C GLU A 302 -7.13 -8.41 14.02
N ASP A 303 -7.82 -9.48 13.61
CA ASP A 303 -7.25 -10.74 13.14
C ASP A 303 -6.70 -10.59 11.71
N SER A 304 -5.72 -9.70 11.51
CA SER A 304 -4.94 -9.74 10.29
C SER A 304 -4.02 -10.97 10.32
N ASN A 305 -4.60 -12.16 10.15
CA ASN A 305 -3.90 -13.33 9.67
C ASN A 305 -4.06 -13.34 8.14
N PRO A 306 -3.05 -12.85 7.37
CA PRO A 306 -3.10 -12.81 5.92
C PRO A 306 -3.46 -14.16 5.29
N GLN A 307 -3.08 -15.27 5.94
CA GLN A 307 -3.37 -16.62 5.46
C GLN A 307 -4.86 -16.97 5.57
N ARG A 308 -5.54 -16.57 6.66
CA ARG A 308 -6.99 -16.78 6.83
C ARG A 308 -7.83 -15.92 5.90
N GLU A 309 -7.45 -14.66 5.68
CA GLU A 309 -8.13 -13.82 4.69
C GLU A 309 -7.93 -14.31 3.25
N SER A 310 -6.73 -14.76 2.91
CA SER A 310 -6.45 -15.43 1.64
C SER A 310 -7.29 -16.72 1.50
N PHE A 311 -7.45 -17.48 2.59
CA PHE A 311 -8.30 -18.67 2.68
C PHE A 311 -9.81 -18.36 2.60
N ALA A 312 -10.30 -17.24 3.13
CA ALA A 312 -11.71 -16.85 2.99
C ALA A 312 -12.05 -16.36 1.57
N ARG A 313 -11.13 -15.62 0.93
CA ARG A 313 -11.20 -15.25 -0.49
C ARG A 313 -11.16 -16.48 -1.40
N ARG A 314 -10.39 -17.52 -1.02
CA ARG A 314 -10.23 -18.82 -1.72
C ARG A 314 -11.55 -19.59 -1.94
N PHE A 315 -12.51 -19.47 -1.04
CA PHE A 315 -13.78 -20.22 -1.09
C PHE A 315 -14.97 -19.41 -1.61
N GLU A 316 -14.79 -18.18 -2.10
CA GLU A 316 -15.87 -17.28 -2.53
C GLU A 316 -16.95 -17.04 -1.45
N ILE A 317 -16.61 -17.28 -0.18
CA ILE A 317 -17.49 -17.03 0.98
C ILE A 317 -17.79 -15.53 1.10
N VAL A 318 -16.89 -14.68 0.57
CA VAL A 318 -17.09 -13.23 0.43
C VAL A 318 -16.79 -12.84 -1.01
N LYS A 319 -17.78 -12.30 -1.73
CA LYS A 319 -17.56 -11.65 -3.04
C LYS A 319 -16.86 -10.32 -2.80
N ALA A 320 -15.65 -10.16 -3.34
CA ALA A 320 -14.94 -8.89 -3.30
C ALA A 320 -15.64 -7.88 -4.22
N VAL A 321 -15.79 -6.64 -3.76
CA VAL A 321 -16.23 -5.52 -4.59
C VAL A 321 -15.11 -5.23 -5.60
N PRO A 322 -15.36 -5.34 -6.91
CA PRO A 322 -14.33 -5.10 -7.92
C PRO A 322 -13.87 -3.65 -7.87
N VAL A 323 -12.56 -3.42 -7.95
CA VAL A 323 -12.00 -2.05 -8.01
C VAL A 323 -12.24 -1.42 -9.38
N PHE A 324 -12.22 -2.24 -10.44
CA PHE A 324 -12.41 -1.81 -11.82
C PHE A 324 -13.67 -2.46 -12.40
N GLY A 325 -14.52 -1.66 -13.03
CA GLY A 325 -15.76 -2.11 -13.66
C GLY A 325 -16.80 -2.64 -12.68
N THR A 326 -17.88 -3.19 -13.23
CA THR A 326 -19.06 -3.63 -12.45
C THR A 326 -19.12 -5.15 -12.21
N ARG A 327 -18.21 -5.93 -12.79
CA ARG A 327 -18.22 -7.39 -12.71
C ARG A 327 -16.98 -7.91 -12.01
N GLY A 328 -17.20 -8.76 -11.00
CA GLY A 328 -16.14 -9.58 -10.43
C GLY A 328 -15.50 -10.50 -11.49
N PRO A 329 -14.33 -11.09 -11.20
CA PRO A 329 -13.64 -11.95 -12.15
C PRO A 329 -14.53 -13.11 -12.61
N SER A 330 -14.39 -13.50 -13.88
CA SER A 330 -15.12 -14.65 -14.41
C SER A 330 -14.83 -15.92 -13.60
N ARG A 331 -15.79 -16.86 -13.52
CA ARG A 331 -15.60 -18.15 -12.84
C ARG A 331 -14.34 -18.88 -13.31
N LEU A 332 -14.01 -18.76 -14.60
CA LEU A 332 -12.81 -19.33 -15.18
C LEU A 332 -11.53 -18.67 -14.63
N ALA A 333 -11.47 -17.33 -14.59
CA ALA A 333 -10.35 -16.59 -14.01
C ALA A 333 -10.18 -16.84 -12.49
N ALA A 334 -11.28 -17.09 -11.77
CA ALA A 334 -11.24 -17.51 -10.37
C ALA A 334 -10.68 -18.93 -10.20
N LEU A 335 -11.02 -19.87 -11.10
CA LEU A 335 -10.49 -21.24 -11.13
C LEU A 335 -9.00 -21.28 -11.48
N THR A 336 -8.53 -20.48 -12.44
CA THR A 336 -7.10 -20.41 -12.80
C THR A 336 -6.27 -19.90 -11.62
N ARG A 337 -6.78 -18.92 -10.87
CA ARG A 337 -6.17 -18.46 -9.60
C ARG A 337 -6.16 -19.54 -8.53
N ARG A 338 -7.23 -20.32 -8.39
CA ARG A 338 -7.27 -21.47 -7.44
C ARG A 338 -6.21 -22.52 -7.77
N ALA A 339 -6.02 -22.84 -9.04
CA ALA A 339 -4.98 -23.77 -9.47
C ALA A 339 -3.58 -23.21 -9.16
N GLY A 340 -3.32 -21.95 -9.52
CA GLY A 340 -2.05 -21.28 -9.24
C GLY A 340 -1.70 -21.14 -7.75
N PHE A 341 -2.69 -20.87 -6.91
CA PHE A 341 -2.54 -20.83 -5.45
C PHE A 341 -2.17 -22.21 -4.86
N TRP A 342 -2.86 -23.28 -5.28
CA TRP A 342 -2.56 -24.66 -4.84
C TRP A 342 -1.12 -25.08 -5.19
N TYR A 343 -0.60 -24.58 -6.31
CA TYR A 343 0.78 -24.85 -6.73
C TYR A 343 1.84 -24.03 -6.00
N THR A 344 1.50 -22.89 -5.39
CA THR A 344 2.45 -21.93 -4.81
C THR A 344 2.54 -21.99 -3.27
N HIS A 345 1.64 -22.70 -2.60
CA HIS A 345 1.57 -22.84 -1.14
C HIS A 345 1.81 -24.28 -0.65
N ARG A 346 2.43 -25.14 -1.47
CA ARG A 346 2.72 -26.53 -1.12
C ARG A 346 4.12 -26.73 -0.50
N PHE A 347 4.87 -25.66 -0.24
CA PHE A 347 6.17 -25.69 0.42
C PHE A 347 6.36 -24.43 1.26
#